data_AF-A0A8J5VNT3-F1
#
_entry.id   AF-A0A8J5VNT3-F1
#
_cell.length_a   1.000
_cell.length_b   1.000
_cell.length_c   1.000
_cell.angle_alpha   90.00
_cell.angle_beta   90.00
_cell.angle_gamma   90.00
#
_symmetry.space_group_name_H-M   'P 1'
#
loop_
_entity.id
_entity.type
_entity.pdbx_description
1 polymer ?
#
loop_
_entity_poly.entity_id
_entity_poly.type
_entity_poly.pdbx_seq_one_letter_code
_entity_poly.pdbx_strand_id
1 'polypeptide(L)'
;MCLQNSGQKHLFVGFDSTMEIGLRGPTNLFGHPTDKQLIELDQSLSQWDTDFNKAQVTKIAFGHFPISFSALTESGKSIRDVFLKHSLAAYLCGHLHTRFGKNLKRYYHRATEESPLSEHYYQFNMHQGYEIRSDKDNCSKEAENVEEEFWEWEMGDWRKSRSMRILAIDDGYVSYIDIDFRLGSKSIIILPTFPLDSRFMQRASASCDFKRHVMGASTFDTVRTLVFSRNKVVSVSVKIYDSRSGHLDVVFDSQMRRVSANESRGDMYLVPWNWRAFADPSPNRYWLQIEVMDITGDTSISQLRPFSVNGFTSKINWTWKEFFVMGVQWALIYHPVLWCAIALIFSLLLVPRASVLLFKDQFTYKYLRPNGNQLIFFKYLVVGFIWLFIELSRVIIVWYLLLVYMIYLLVFPWLFGHPITEDSLTSSMTFRGWILRLSIVAVKFSMLALQMSWSLFSLTFVSRYCPQL
;
A
#
# COMPACT_ATOMS: atom_id res chain seq x y z
N MET A 1 -19.92 10.79 4.51
CA MET A 1 -20.09 12.01 5.33
C MET A 1 -19.51 13.19 4.57
N CYS A 2 -20.21 14.32 4.49
CA CYS A 2 -19.70 15.54 3.84
C CYS A 2 -19.58 16.66 4.88
N LEU A 3 -18.43 17.32 4.92
CA LEU A 3 -18.17 18.50 5.74
C LEU A 3 -17.97 19.69 4.80
N GLN A 4 -18.54 20.84 5.15
CA GLN A 4 -18.36 22.07 4.39
C GLN A 4 -17.80 23.15 5.31
N ASN A 5 -16.71 23.79 4.90
CA ASN A 5 -16.11 24.90 5.62
C ASN A 5 -15.57 25.94 4.64
N SER A 6 -15.89 27.23 4.85
CA SER A 6 -15.39 28.35 4.04
C SER A 6 -15.46 28.16 2.52
N GLY A 7 -16.54 27.54 2.03
CA GLY A 7 -16.75 27.28 0.60
C GLY A 7 -16.17 25.95 0.11
N GLN A 8 -15.21 25.33 0.79
CA GLN A 8 -14.67 24.00 0.44
C GLN A 8 -15.53 22.88 1.01
N LYS A 9 -15.59 21.77 0.26
CA LYS A 9 -16.30 20.56 0.66
C LYS A 9 -15.31 19.40 0.82
N HIS A 10 -15.46 18.65 1.89
CA HIS A 10 -14.66 17.47 2.17
C HIS A 10 -15.59 16.26 2.29
N LEU A 11 -15.36 15.27 1.44
CA LEU A 11 -16.15 14.03 1.39
C LEU A 11 -15.35 12.89 2.02
N PHE A 12 -15.93 12.23 3.01
CA PHE A 12 -15.40 11.02 3.61
C PHE A 12 -16.27 9.82 3.25
N VAL A 13 -15.65 8.79 2.68
CA VAL A 13 -16.34 7.57 2.23
C VAL A 13 -15.76 6.36 2.95
N GLY A 14 -16.61 5.65 3.70
CA GLY A 14 -16.23 4.38 4.31
C GLY A 14 -16.51 3.24 3.33
N PHE A 15 -15.57 2.32 3.19
CA PHE A 15 -15.75 1.11 2.39
C PHE A 15 -15.47 -0.13 3.23
N ASP A 16 -16.50 -0.98 3.33
CA ASP A 16 -16.41 -2.26 4.01
C ASP A 16 -16.34 -3.40 2.98
N SER A 17 -15.21 -4.10 2.99
CA SER A 17 -14.97 -5.29 2.16
C SER A 17 -14.86 -6.55 3.02
N THR A 18 -15.32 -6.52 4.27
CA THR A 18 -15.42 -7.73 5.06
C THR A 18 -16.45 -8.68 4.44
N MET A 19 -16.21 -9.99 4.58
CA MET A 19 -17.17 -10.98 4.14
C MET A 19 -18.41 -10.94 5.03
N GLU A 20 -19.59 -11.03 4.43
CA GLU A 20 -20.85 -11.22 5.17
C GLU A 20 -20.81 -12.51 6.01
N ILE A 21 -20.11 -13.52 5.51
CA ILE A 21 -19.92 -14.81 6.19
C ILE A 21 -18.54 -14.82 6.84
N GLY A 22 -18.53 -14.81 8.17
CA GLY A 22 -17.31 -14.85 8.96
C GLY A 22 -16.62 -16.22 8.87
N LEU A 23 -15.42 -16.23 8.29
CA LEU A 23 -14.48 -17.35 8.42
C LEU A 23 -13.46 -17.02 9.53
N ARG A 24 -13.08 -18.01 10.34
CA ARG A 24 -12.05 -17.79 11.39
C ARG A 24 -10.68 -17.51 10.77
N GLY A 25 -9.78 -16.89 11.52
CA GLY A 25 -8.37 -16.81 11.12
C GLY A 25 -7.78 -18.22 10.90
N PRO A 26 -6.91 -18.43 9.90
CA PRO A 26 -6.26 -17.41 9.06
C PRO A 26 -7.08 -17.01 7.82
N THR A 27 -8.30 -17.53 7.61
CA THR A 27 -9.07 -17.38 6.36
C THR A 27 -9.69 -15.99 6.12
N ASN A 28 -9.50 -15.01 6.99
CA ASN A 28 -10.17 -13.70 6.92
C ASN A 28 -9.23 -12.51 6.64
N LEU A 29 -8.03 -12.76 6.13
CA LEU A 29 -7.02 -11.73 5.86
C LEU A 29 -7.14 -11.00 4.51
N PHE A 30 -8.05 -11.40 3.62
CA PHE A 30 -8.35 -10.63 2.41
C PHE A 30 -9.75 -10.01 2.47
N GLY A 31 -9.87 -8.78 1.96
CA GLY A 31 -11.15 -8.16 1.69
C GLY A 31 -11.81 -8.76 0.46
N HIS A 32 -13.13 -8.87 0.46
CA HIS A 32 -13.95 -9.46 -0.59
C HIS A 32 -15.04 -8.47 -1.03
N PRO A 33 -14.66 -7.45 -1.82
CA PRO A 33 -15.65 -6.53 -2.38
C PRO A 33 -16.60 -7.28 -3.33
N THR A 34 -17.88 -6.92 -3.30
CA THR A 34 -18.89 -7.41 -4.25
C THR A 34 -19.10 -6.42 -5.39
N ASP A 35 -19.59 -6.90 -6.54
CA ASP A 35 -19.91 -6.04 -7.68
C ASP A 35 -20.96 -4.98 -7.33
N LYS A 36 -21.95 -5.33 -6.50
CA LYS A 36 -22.97 -4.41 -6.00
C LYS A 36 -22.34 -3.27 -5.19
N GLN A 37 -21.45 -3.58 -4.25
CA GLN A 37 -20.76 -2.57 -3.43
C GLN A 37 -19.92 -1.62 -4.29
N LEU A 38 -19.22 -2.12 -5.32
CA LEU A 38 -18.44 -1.25 -6.21
C LEU A 38 -19.34 -0.36 -7.07
N ILE A 39 -20.49 -0.85 -7.54
CA ILE A 39 -21.45 -0.03 -8.30
C ILE A 39 -22.04 1.06 -7.42
N GLU A 40 -22.45 0.75 -6.18
CA GLU A 40 -22.98 1.72 -5.23
C GLU A 40 -21.93 2.79 -4.86
N LEU A 41 -20.68 2.38 -4.68
CA LEU A 41 -19.56 3.27 -4.43
C LEU A 41 -19.32 4.22 -5.61
N ASP A 42 -19.28 3.69 -6.83
CA ASP A 42 -19.10 4.46 -8.08
C ASP A 42 -20.24 5.48 -8.27
N GLN A 43 -21.48 5.06 -8.06
CA GLN A 43 -22.65 5.94 -8.14
C GLN A 43 -22.61 7.04 -7.06
N SER A 44 -22.24 6.68 -5.83
CA SER A 44 -22.14 7.62 -4.71
C SER A 44 -21.07 8.69 -4.94
N LEU A 45 -19.93 8.31 -5.52
CA LEU A 45 -18.84 9.22 -5.84
C LEU A 45 -19.14 10.07 -7.08
N SER A 46 -19.81 9.51 -8.10
CA SER A 46 -20.20 10.20 -9.33
C SER A 46 -21.04 11.47 -9.07
N GLN A 47 -21.87 11.47 -8.02
CA GLN A 47 -22.66 12.64 -7.62
C GLN A 47 -21.83 13.85 -7.22
N TRP A 48 -20.55 13.64 -6.90
CA TRP A 48 -19.61 14.68 -6.49
C TRP A 48 -18.64 15.08 -7.62
N ASP A 49 -18.74 14.43 -8.78
CA ASP A 49 -17.97 14.80 -9.98
C ASP A 49 -18.66 15.88 -10.81
N THR A 50 -19.98 16.05 -10.65
CA THR A 50 -20.85 16.73 -11.63
C THR A 50 -20.98 18.25 -11.50
N ASP A 51 -20.09 18.95 -10.81
CA ASP A 51 -20.14 20.41 -10.73
C ASP A 51 -18.74 21.05 -10.83
N PHE A 52 -18.16 21.09 -12.04
CA PHE A 52 -16.92 21.81 -12.34
C PHE A 52 -16.96 23.32 -11.98
N ASN A 53 -18.16 23.90 -11.88
CA ASN A 53 -18.37 25.30 -11.50
C ASN A 53 -18.59 25.52 -9.99
N LYS A 54 -18.64 24.46 -9.18
CA LYS A 54 -18.70 24.56 -7.70
C LYS A 54 -17.36 24.24 -7.09
N ALA A 55 -17.20 24.69 -5.84
CA ALA A 55 -15.98 24.54 -5.06
C ALA A 55 -15.41 23.11 -5.08
N GLN A 56 -14.08 23.05 -5.19
CA GLN A 56 -13.29 21.82 -5.21
C GLN A 56 -13.65 20.91 -4.01
N VAL A 57 -13.92 19.63 -4.31
CA VAL A 57 -14.28 18.63 -3.30
C VAL A 57 -13.06 17.75 -3.01
N THR A 58 -12.54 17.80 -1.79
CA THR A 58 -11.50 16.86 -1.34
C THR A 58 -12.15 15.54 -0.92
N LYS A 59 -11.88 14.44 -1.62
CA LYS A 59 -12.48 13.13 -1.34
C LYS A 59 -11.48 12.22 -0.63
N ILE A 60 -11.83 11.70 0.54
CA ILE A 60 -11.00 10.74 1.29
C ILE A 60 -11.81 9.48 1.52
N ALA A 61 -11.27 8.34 1.11
CA ALA A 61 -11.86 7.05 1.42
C ALA A 61 -11.14 6.40 2.60
N PHE A 62 -11.85 5.56 3.36
CA PHE A 62 -11.25 4.75 4.41
C PHE A 62 -11.85 3.35 4.41
N GLY A 63 -11.02 2.34 4.69
CA GLY A 63 -11.42 0.95 4.72
C GLY A 63 -10.46 0.12 5.56
N HIS A 64 -10.80 -1.15 5.80
CA HIS A 64 -9.94 -2.01 6.62
C HIS A 64 -8.74 -2.54 5.82
N PHE A 65 -8.98 -3.08 4.62
CA PHE A 65 -7.96 -3.81 3.85
C PHE A 65 -7.21 -2.88 2.88
N PRO A 66 -5.86 -3.02 2.82
CA PRO A 66 -5.08 -2.50 1.72
C PRO A 66 -5.52 -3.10 0.39
N ILE A 67 -5.30 -2.40 -0.71
CA ILE A 67 -5.70 -2.83 -2.05
C ILE A 67 -4.95 -4.12 -2.45
N SER A 68 -3.69 -4.27 -2.02
CA SER A 68 -2.93 -5.51 -2.23
C SER A 68 -3.50 -6.72 -1.48
N PHE A 69 -4.31 -6.48 -0.45
CA PHE A 69 -5.06 -7.46 0.34
C PHE A 69 -6.57 -7.39 0.08
N SER A 70 -6.98 -6.91 -1.09
CA SER A 70 -8.37 -6.92 -1.54
C SER A 70 -8.53 -7.79 -2.77
N ALA A 71 -9.54 -8.66 -2.76
CA ALA A 71 -9.89 -9.51 -3.89
C ALA A 71 -10.55 -8.70 -5.01
N LEU A 72 -10.50 -9.25 -6.22
CA LEU A 72 -11.35 -8.78 -7.32
C LEU A 72 -12.78 -9.26 -7.10
N THR A 73 -13.74 -8.50 -7.62
CA THR A 73 -15.14 -8.92 -7.67
C THR A 73 -15.35 -10.09 -8.63
N GLU A 74 -16.56 -10.65 -8.67
CA GLU A 74 -16.90 -11.74 -9.59
C GLU A 74 -16.75 -11.32 -11.07
N SER A 75 -17.02 -10.05 -11.37
CA SER A 75 -16.77 -9.47 -12.70
C SER A 75 -15.31 -9.06 -12.96
N GLY A 76 -14.40 -9.28 -12.01
CA GLY A 76 -12.97 -8.99 -12.14
C GLY A 76 -12.60 -7.52 -11.89
N LYS A 77 -13.48 -6.72 -11.28
CA LYS A 77 -13.23 -5.30 -11.01
C LYS A 77 -12.48 -5.11 -9.69
N SER A 78 -11.62 -4.10 -9.63
CA SER A 78 -10.93 -3.69 -8.40
C SER A 78 -11.55 -2.41 -7.84
N ILE A 79 -11.52 -2.28 -6.51
CA ILE A 79 -11.81 -1.00 -5.84
C ILE A 79 -10.87 0.12 -6.30
N ARG A 80 -9.62 -0.24 -6.67
CA ARG A 80 -8.62 0.67 -7.22
C ARG A 80 -9.17 1.47 -8.39
N ASP A 81 -9.92 0.82 -9.28
CA ASP A 81 -10.38 1.42 -10.53
C ASP A 81 -11.43 2.51 -10.28
N VAL A 82 -12.29 2.28 -9.29
CA VAL A 82 -13.29 3.25 -8.82
C VAL A 82 -12.61 4.44 -8.16
N PHE A 83 -11.61 4.19 -7.31
CA PHE A 83 -10.85 5.24 -6.62
C PHE A 83 -10.05 6.13 -7.58
N LEU A 84 -9.44 5.54 -8.62
CA LEU A 84 -8.80 6.29 -9.70
C LEU A 84 -9.81 7.13 -10.48
N LYS A 85 -10.89 6.51 -10.95
CA LYS A 85 -11.94 7.17 -11.75
C LYS A 85 -12.47 8.44 -11.08
N HIS A 86 -12.63 8.41 -9.75
CA HIS A 86 -13.15 9.56 -8.99
C HIS A 86 -12.07 10.48 -8.40
N SER A 87 -10.79 10.23 -8.71
CA SER A 87 -9.64 11.04 -8.30
C SER A 87 -9.61 11.34 -6.81
N LEU A 88 -9.62 10.27 -6.01
CA LEU A 88 -9.58 10.40 -4.56
C LEU A 88 -8.29 11.07 -4.09
N ALA A 89 -8.39 11.78 -2.97
CA ALA A 89 -7.23 12.40 -2.37
C ALA A 89 -6.30 11.39 -1.72
N ALA A 90 -6.88 10.59 -0.83
CA ALA A 90 -6.23 9.47 -0.20
C ALA A 90 -7.24 8.37 0.15
N TYR A 91 -6.76 7.13 0.15
CA TYR A 91 -7.39 5.96 0.73
C TYR A 91 -6.64 5.58 2.00
N LEU A 92 -7.33 5.67 3.14
CA LEU A 92 -6.81 5.30 4.45
C LEU A 92 -7.16 3.85 4.73
N CYS A 93 -6.16 2.97 4.73
CA CYS A 93 -6.34 1.54 4.99
C CYS A 93 -5.67 1.10 6.29
N GLY A 94 -5.97 -0.12 6.73
CA GLY A 94 -5.40 -0.74 7.93
C GLY A 94 -4.88 -2.15 7.66
N HIS A 95 -5.25 -3.09 8.54
CA HIS A 95 -4.96 -4.53 8.45
C HIS A 95 -3.52 -4.98 8.76
N LEU A 96 -2.51 -4.39 8.13
CA LEU A 96 -1.12 -4.87 8.23
C LEU A 96 -0.40 -4.34 9.48
N HIS A 97 -0.90 -3.23 10.03
CA HIS A 97 -0.32 -2.52 11.15
C HIS A 97 1.15 -2.12 10.87
N THR A 98 1.89 -1.68 11.88
CA THR A 98 3.30 -1.30 11.69
C THR A 98 4.26 -2.51 11.62
N ARG A 99 3.79 -3.71 11.27
CA ARG A 99 4.57 -4.95 11.36
C ARG A 99 5.54 -5.12 10.19
N PHE A 100 5.17 -4.63 9.01
CA PHE A 100 5.91 -4.84 7.77
C PHE A 100 6.78 -3.65 7.36
N GLY A 101 6.72 -2.55 8.12
CA GLY A 101 7.47 -1.34 7.85
C GLY A 101 6.74 -0.12 8.39
N LYS A 102 7.31 1.06 8.11
CA LYS A 102 6.66 2.35 8.35
C LYS A 102 6.24 3.01 7.03
N ASN A 103 6.74 2.54 5.89
CA ASN A 103 6.44 3.10 4.57
C ASN A 103 5.46 2.22 3.80
N LEU A 104 4.37 1.82 4.45
CA LEU A 104 3.29 1.06 3.84
C LEU A 104 2.31 2.04 3.19
N LYS A 105 2.79 2.61 2.08
CA LYS A 105 2.14 3.66 1.32
C LYS A 105 2.33 3.33 -0.13
N ARG A 106 1.35 3.61 -0.97
CA ARG A 106 1.43 3.35 -2.42
C ARG A 106 0.74 4.48 -3.16
N TYR A 107 1.37 4.92 -4.24
CA TYR A 107 0.80 5.93 -5.12
C TYR A 107 0.28 5.26 -6.38
N TYR A 108 -0.95 5.57 -6.72
CA TYR A 108 -1.64 5.08 -7.91
C TYR A 108 -1.88 6.24 -8.86
N HIS A 109 -1.63 5.99 -10.14
CA HIS A 109 -1.88 6.93 -11.22
C HIS A 109 -2.31 6.15 -12.47
N ARG A 110 -3.28 6.67 -13.23
CA ARG A 110 -3.68 6.10 -14.51
C ARG A 110 -2.76 6.63 -15.62
N ALA A 111 -1.80 5.80 -16.04
CA ALA A 111 -0.98 6.11 -17.22
C ALA A 111 -1.86 6.18 -18.48
N THR A 112 -1.63 7.19 -19.32
CA THR A 112 -2.36 7.40 -20.58
C THR A 112 -1.98 6.38 -21.67
N GLU A 113 -0.87 5.67 -21.47
CA GLU A 113 -0.44 4.54 -22.30
C GLU A 113 -0.73 3.23 -21.56
N GLU A 114 -1.20 2.21 -22.27
CA GLU A 114 -1.52 0.90 -21.72
C GLU A 114 -0.35 0.38 -20.87
N SER A 115 -0.53 0.40 -19.55
CA SER A 115 0.48 -0.08 -18.61
C SER A 115 0.84 -1.53 -18.95
N PRO A 116 2.13 -1.90 -18.93
CA PRO A 116 2.53 -3.27 -19.25
C PRO A 116 1.80 -4.27 -18.34
N LEU A 117 1.44 -5.43 -18.90
CA LEU A 117 0.75 -6.53 -18.19
C LEU A 117 1.41 -6.89 -16.85
N SER A 118 2.71 -6.67 -16.68
CA SER A 118 3.45 -6.90 -15.43
C SER A 118 3.02 -5.99 -14.27
N GLU A 119 2.60 -4.74 -14.54
CA GLU A 119 2.16 -3.79 -13.50
C GLU A 119 0.82 -4.17 -12.87
N HIS A 120 0.07 -5.05 -13.52
CA HIS A 120 -1.12 -5.66 -12.94
C HIS A 120 -0.75 -6.63 -11.82
N TYR A 121 0.41 -7.31 -11.90
CA TYR A 121 0.81 -8.31 -10.91
C TYR A 121 1.65 -7.73 -9.77
N TYR A 122 2.59 -6.83 -10.05
CA TYR A 122 3.44 -6.24 -9.03
C TYR A 122 3.91 -4.83 -9.39
N GLN A 123 4.27 -4.06 -8.37
CA GLN A 123 4.87 -2.73 -8.49
C GLN A 123 6.16 -2.70 -7.65
N PHE A 124 7.30 -2.40 -8.26
CA PHE A 124 8.60 -2.46 -7.56
C PHE A 124 8.84 -1.30 -6.59
N ASN A 125 8.28 -0.13 -6.88
CA ASN A 125 8.49 1.09 -6.10
C ASN A 125 7.17 1.70 -5.65
N MET A 126 7.24 2.65 -4.73
CA MET A 126 6.05 3.30 -4.19
C MET A 126 5.23 4.07 -5.24
N HIS A 127 5.91 4.59 -6.27
CA HIS A 127 5.31 5.24 -7.43
C HIS A 127 5.28 4.29 -8.63
N GLN A 128 4.19 4.32 -9.38
CA GLN A 128 4.07 3.63 -10.66
C GLN A 128 5.01 4.33 -11.67
N GLY A 129 5.76 3.55 -12.46
CA GLY A 129 7.09 3.87 -12.97
C GLY A 129 7.24 4.95 -14.05
N TYR A 130 6.31 5.89 -14.20
CA TYR A 130 6.45 6.99 -15.14
C TYR A 130 6.90 8.27 -14.45
N GLU A 131 7.99 8.85 -14.95
CA GLU A 131 8.32 10.23 -14.65
C GLU A 131 7.13 11.09 -15.08
N ILE A 132 6.55 11.83 -14.14
CA ILE A 132 5.58 12.88 -14.44
C ILE A 132 6.35 13.92 -15.26
N ARG A 133 6.39 13.72 -16.58
CA ARG A 133 7.00 14.65 -17.52
C ARG A 133 6.02 15.82 -17.62
N SER A 134 6.19 16.79 -16.73
CA SER A 134 5.50 18.09 -16.73
C SER A 134 5.93 18.99 -17.90
N ASP A 135 6.41 18.42 -19.01
CA ASP A 135 6.72 19.12 -20.27
C ASP A 135 5.49 19.23 -21.18
N LYS A 136 4.27 19.01 -20.68
CA LYS A 136 3.10 19.52 -21.40
C LYS A 136 2.94 20.99 -21.06
N ASP A 137 3.58 21.82 -21.88
CA ASP A 137 3.43 23.30 -21.90
C ASP A 137 1.99 23.75 -22.16
N ASN A 138 1.09 22.85 -22.58
CA ASN A 138 -0.32 23.14 -22.75
C ASN A 138 -1.13 22.63 -21.56
N CYS A 139 -1.14 23.40 -20.46
CA CYS A 139 -2.28 23.35 -19.56
C CYS A 139 -3.43 24.12 -20.27
N SER A 140 -4.08 23.51 -21.26
CA SER A 140 -5.31 23.98 -21.91
C SER A 140 -6.55 23.47 -21.15
N LYS A 141 -7.71 24.13 -21.32
CA LYS A 141 -8.97 23.74 -20.66
C LYS A 141 -9.45 22.31 -21.01
N GLU A 142 -8.96 21.76 -22.12
CA GLU A 142 -9.27 20.39 -22.57
C GLU A 142 -8.33 19.33 -21.96
N ALA A 143 -7.23 19.75 -21.31
CA ALA A 143 -6.35 18.88 -20.53
C ALA A 143 -6.77 18.81 -19.04
N GLU A 144 -8.02 19.20 -18.72
CA GLU A 144 -8.71 18.88 -17.47
C GLU A 144 -9.26 17.43 -17.45
N ASN A 145 -8.68 16.54 -18.25
CA ASN A 145 -8.72 15.12 -17.92
C ASN A 145 -7.90 14.97 -16.64
N VAL A 146 -8.60 15.11 -15.51
CA VAL A 146 -8.11 14.93 -14.16
C VAL A 146 -7.12 13.78 -14.18
N GLU A 147 -5.85 14.05 -13.90
CA GLU A 147 -4.88 12.98 -13.72
C GLU A 147 -5.44 12.10 -12.60
N GLU A 148 -5.98 10.94 -12.99
CA GLU A 148 -6.61 10.01 -12.08
C GLU A 148 -5.52 9.44 -11.19
N GLU A 149 -5.30 10.07 -10.04
CA GLU A 149 -4.31 9.71 -9.06
C GLU A 149 -4.93 9.63 -7.67
N PHE A 150 -4.37 8.76 -6.83
CA PHE A 150 -4.65 8.80 -5.40
C PHE A 150 -3.51 8.14 -4.61
N TRP A 151 -3.44 8.49 -3.33
CA TRP A 151 -2.55 7.83 -2.38
C TRP A 151 -3.26 6.78 -1.56
N GLU A 152 -2.71 5.58 -1.48
CA GLU A 152 -3.04 4.62 -0.44
C GLU A 152 -2.06 4.79 0.73
N TRP A 153 -2.61 5.00 1.93
CA TRP A 153 -1.81 5.07 3.14
C TRP A 153 -2.33 4.10 4.19
N GLU A 154 -1.49 3.12 4.52
CA GLU A 154 -1.78 2.25 5.65
C GLU A 154 -1.56 2.99 6.97
N MET A 155 -2.48 2.81 7.91
CA MET A 155 -2.50 3.44 9.21
C MET A 155 -1.71 2.64 10.25
N GLY A 156 -1.14 3.37 11.23
CA GLY A 156 -0.48 2.76 12.37
C GLY A 156 -1.42 1.97 13.28
N ASP A 157 -0.83 1.18 14.18
CA ASP A 157 -1.58 0.36 15.14
C ASP A 157 -1.62 1.00 16.53
N TRP A 158 -2.81 1.37 16.99
CA TRP A 158 -2.96 1.86 18.35
C TRP A 158 -2.79 0.74 19.39
N ARG A 159 -3.25 -0.49 19.12
CA ARG A 159 -3.36 -1.54 20.14
C ARG A 159 -1.99 -2.05 20.60
N LYS A 160 -1.09 -2.37 19.67
CA LYS A 160 0.25 -2.91 20.00
C LYS A 160 1.36 -1.91 19.74
N SER A 161 1.38 -1.24 18.59
CA SER A 161 2.48 -0.32 18.27
C SER A 161 2.31 1.08 18.82
N ARG A 162 1.16 1.40 19.44
CA ARG A 162 0.83 2.72 20.00
C ARG A 162 1.12 3.84 18.99
N SER A 163 0.85 3.56 17.73
CA SER A 163 1.06 4.50 16.62
C SER A 163 -0.27 5.13 16.24
N MET A 164 -0.27 6.43 16.00
CA MET A 164 -1.44 7.21 15.56
C MET A 164 -1.07 8.09 14.38
N ARG A 165 -1.96 8.20 13.40
CA ARG A 165 -1.85 9.20 12.34
C ARG A 165 -2.75 10.38 12.64
N ILE A 166 -2.23 11.60 12.49
CA ILE A 166 -3.05 12.82 12.45
C ILE A 166 -3.05 13.33 11.02
N LEU A 167 -4.24 13.47 10.44
CA LEU A 167 -4.48 13.99 9.11
C LEU A 167 -4.94 15.45 9.22
N ALA A 168 -4.44 16.32 8.35
CA ALA A 168 -4.94 17.68 8.19
C ALA A 168 -5.27 17.96 6.72
N ILE A 169 -6.38 18.66 6.52
CA ILE A 169 -6.80 19.17 5.22
C ILE A 169 -6.71 20.69 5.31
N ASP A 170 -5.87 21.30 4.48
CA ASP A 170 -5.60 22.74 4.45
C ASP A 170 -5.75 23.22 3.01
N ASP A 171 -6.82 23.96 2.74
CA ASP A 171 -7.10 24.53 1.43
C ASP A 171 -7.12 23.49 0.29
N GLY A 172 -7.76 22.35 0.53
CA GLY A 172 -7.82 21.22 -0.39
C GLY A 172 -6.62 20.27 -0.36
N TYR A 173 -5.49 20.70 0.23
CA TYR A 173 -4.28 19.87 0.36
C TYR A 173 -4.36 18.94 1.57
N VAL A 174 -4.02 17.67 1.36
CA VAL A 174 -4.06 16.64 2.40
C VAL A 174 -2.65 16.32 2.90
N SER A 175 -2.40 16.58 4.18
CA SER A 175 -1.14 16.30 4.87
C SER A 175 -1.37 15.40 6.08
N TYR A 176 -0.33 14.71 6.53
CA TYR A 176 -0.40 13.91 7.76
C TYR A 176 0.93 13.81 8.48
N ILE A 177 0.86 13.38 9.74
CA ILE A 177 2.01 12.93 10.53
C ILE A 177 1.69 11.59 11.19
N ASP A 178 2.72 10.75 11.32
CA ASP A 178 2.67 9.52 12.10
C ASP A 178 3.38 9.72 13.43
N ILE A 179 2.66 9.50 14.52
CA ILE A 179 3.11 9.67 15.89
C ILE A 179 3.28 8.30 16.53
N ASP A 180 4.46 8.08 17.09
CA ASP A 180 4.79 6.88 17.87
C ASP A 180 4.76 7.24 19.36
N PHE A 181 3.88 6.57 20.12
CA PHE A 181 3.73 6.74 21.56
C PHE A 181 4.41 5.62 22.38
N ARG A 182 5.25 4.77 21.77
CA ARG A 182 5.96 3.70 22.50
C ARG A 182 6.83 4.21 23.64
N LEU A 183 7.45 5.38 23.47
CA LEU A 183 8.30 6.02 24.47
C LEU A 183 7.53 6.94 25.44
N GLY A 184 6.19 6.92 25.37
CA GLY A 184 5.32 7.74 26.23
C GLY A 184 4.58 8.84 25.48
N SER A 185 3.82 9.64 26.22
CA SER A 185 3.01 10.72 25.66
C SER A 185 3.86 11.91 25.25
N LYS A 186 3.70 12.39 24.02
CA LYS A 186 4.32 13.65 23.59
C LYS A 186 3.60 14.86 24.20
N SER A 187 4.37 15.81 24.73
CA SER A 187 3.91 17.11 25.22
C SER A 187 3.47 18.01 24.07
N ILE A 188 4.22 17.96 22.97
CA ILE A 188 4.05 18.80 21.77
C ILE A 188 3.96 17.90 20.52
N ILE A 189 3.02 18.22 19.64
CA ILE A 189 2.80 17.58 18.35
C ILE A 189 2.79 18.67 17.27
N ILE A 190 3.64 18.51 16.27
CA ILE A 190 3.83 19.47 15.17
C ILE A 190 3.37 18.80 13.88
N LEU A 191 2.32 19.34 13.27
CA LEU A 191 1.76 18.88 11.99
C LEU A 191 1.87 20.02 10.97
N PRO A 192 2.93 20.02 10.14
CA PRO A 192 3.04 21.05 9.13
C PRO A 192 2.13 20.74 7.94
N THR A 193 1.29 21.69 7.56
CA THR A 193 0.24 21.52 6.55
C THR A 193 0.68 21.98 5.17
N PHE A 194 1.52 23.02 5.10
CA PHE A 194 2.10 23.52 3.85
C PHE A 194 3.50 24.11 4.09
N PRO A 195 4.50 23.89 3.20
CA PRO A 195 4.46 23.10 1.97
C PRO A 195 4.41 21.59 2.23
N LEU A 196 3.78 20.83 1.34
CA LEU A 196 3.61 19.37 1.47
C LEU A 196 4.92 18.58 1.34
N ASP A 197 4.95 17.39 1.95
CA ASP A 197 6.06 16.45 1.79
C ASP A 197 6.09 15.92 0.36
N SER A 198 7.20 16.15 -0.36
CA SER A 198 7.35 15.75 -1.77
C SER A 198 7.37 14.23 -1.97
N ARG A 199 7.47 13.45 -0.89
CA ARG A 199 7.59 11.99 -0.93
C ARG A 199 6.26 11.25 -0.89
N PHE A 200 5.30 11.73 -0.10
CA PHE A 200 4.16 10.90 0.33
C PHE A 200 2.80 11.57 0.26
N MET A 201 2.71 12.84 -0.16
CA MET A 201 1.48 13.63 -0.07
C MET A 201 0.94 13.99 -1.46
N GLN A 202 -0.38 14.01 -1.57
CA GLN A 202 -1.09 14.23 -2.83
C GLN A 202 -0.98 15.68 -3.29
N ARG A 203 -0.89 15.85 -4.60
CA ARG A 203 -0.60 17.11 -5.28
C ARG A 203 -1.46 17.33 -6.53
N ALA A 204 -2.61 16.66 -6.66
CA ALA A 204 -3.37 16.52 -7.91
C ALA A 204 -3.62 17.82 -8.71
N SER A 205 -3.50 18.98 -8.09
CA SER A 205 -3.56 20.27 -8.79
C SER A 205 -2.27 21.11 -8.73
N ALA A 206 -1.26 20.76 -7.91
CA ALA A 206 -0.12 21.63 -7.61
C ALA A 206 0.74 22.04 -8.83
N SER A 207 0.97 21.16 -9.82
CA SER A 207 1.80 21.50 -11.00
C SER A 207 1.10 22.51 -11.92
N CYS A 208 -0.20 22.32 -12.20
CA CYS A 208 -0.98 23.28 -13.00
C CYS A 208 -1.49 24.48 -12.18
N ASP A 209 -1.71 24.35 -10.87
CA ASP A 209 -2.00 25.47 -9.95
C ASP A 209 -0.78 26.38 -9.80
N PHE A 210 0.42 25.78 -9.68
CA PHE A 210 1.69 26.50 -9.70
C PHE A 210 1.86 27.30 -10.99
N LYS A 211 1.53 26.70 -12.15
CA LYS A 211 1.64 27.35 -13.47
C LYS A 211 0.53 28.38 -13.73
N ARG A 212 -0.71 28.16 -13.26
CA ARG A 212 -1.87 29.03 -13.58
C ARG A 212 -2.26 30.03 -12.48
N HIS A 213 -1.70 29.94 -11.28
CA HIS A 213 -2.08 30.79 -10.13
C HIS A 213 -3.60 30.78 -9.84
N VAL A 214 -4.28 29.67 -10.16
CA VAL A 214 -5.76 29.57 -10.14
C VAL A 214 -6.33 29.40 -8.73
N MET A 215 -5.53 28.91 -7.77
CA MET A 215 -5.87 28.96 -6.36
C MET A 215 -5.27 30.20 -5.72
N GLY A 216 -6.08 30.92 -4.93
CA GLY A 216 -5.78 32.27 -4.44
C GLY A 216 -4.33 32.41 -3.95
N ALA A 217 -3.65 33.46 -4.40
CA ALA A 217 -2.25 33.76 -4.13
C ALA A 217 -1.79 33.48 -2.68
N SER A 218 -2.71 33.60 -1.71
CA SER A 218 -2.51 33.36 -0.28
C SER A 218 -1.95 31.99 0.15
N THR A 219 -2.10 30.92 -0.65
CA THR A 219 -1.73 29.56 -0.20
C THR A 219 -0.27 29.23 -0.38
N PHE A 220 0.32 29.66 -1.49
CA PHE A 220 1.77 29.53 -1.68
C PHE A 220 2.57 30.58 -0.91
N ASP A 221 1.95 31.71 -0.55
CA ASP A 221 2.64 32.84 0.10
C ASP A 221 2.95 32.61 1.59
N THR A 222 2.41 31.55 2.21
CA THR A 222 2.61 31.27 3.63
C THR A 222 3.02 29.83 3.90
N VAL A 223 4.02 29.64 4.78
CA VAL A 223 4.28 28.34 5.40
C VAL A 223 3.34 28.18 6.58
N ARG A 224 2.72 27.00 6.69
CA ARG A 224 1.60 26.74 7.60
C ARG A 224 1.84 25.50 8.43
N THR A 225 1.56 25.58 9.73
CA THR A 225 1.65 24.43 10.63
C THR A 225 0.61 24.47 11.72
N LEU A 226 0.13 23.30 12.12
CA LEU A 226 -0.67 23.10 13.32
C LEU A 226 0.25 22.62 14.45
N VAL A 227 0.12 23.26 15.61
CA VAL A 227 0.86 22.87 16.81
C VAL A 227 -0.14 22.54 17.90
N PHE A 228 -0.06 21.32 18.42
CA PHE A 228 -0.82 20.87 19.58
C PHE A 228 0.16 20.74 20.74
N SER A 229 -0.11 21.46 21.83
CA SER A 229 0.73 21.44 23.02
C SER A 229 -0.13 21.35 24.26
N ARG A 230 0.33 20.62 25.29
CA ARG A 230 -0.32 20.59 26.61
C ARG A 230 -0.19 21.93 27.33
N ASN A 231 0.93 22.60 27.12
CA ASN A 231 1.27 23.89 27.73
C ASN A 231 1.15 25.00 26.70
N LYS A 232 1.04 26.25 27.15
CA LYS A 232 1.05 27.40 26.25
C LYS A 232 2.37 27.43 25.46
N VAL A 233 2.27 27.67 24.16
CA VAL A 233 3.42 27.78 23.26
C VAL A 233 4.00 29.19 23.37
N VAL A 234 5.34 29.29 23.50
CA VAL A 234 6.07 30.56 23.59
C VAL A 234 6.55 30.99 22.21
N SER A 235 7.20 30.09 21.48
CA SER A 235 7.73 30.39 20.15
C SER A 235 7.62 29.20 19.23
N VAL A 236 7.40 29.49 17.96
CA VAL A 236 7.42 28.53 16.86
C VAL A 236 8.32 29.12 15.79
N SER A 237 9.39 28.43 15.43
CA SER A 237 10.27 28.83 14.33
C SER A 237 10.24 27.78 13.22
N VAL A 238 10.40 28.25 12.00
CA VAL A 238 10.60 27.40 10.83
C VAL A 238 12.02 27.56 10.32
N LYS A 239 12.63 26.44 9.98
CA LYS A 239 13.92 26.36 9.32
C LYS A 239 13.79 25.63 8.00
N ILE A 240 14.37 26.19 6.96
CA ILE A 240 14.51 25.54 5.65
C ILE A 240 15.98 25.35 5.35
N TYR A 241 16.32 24.14 4.95
CA TYR A 241 17.67 23.74 4.61
C TYR A 241 17.80 23.51 3.10
N ASP A 242 18.94 23.87 2.52
CA ASP A 242 19.34 23.49 1.16
C ASP A 242 20.35 22.34 1.25
N SER A 243 20.12 21.27 0.49
CA SER A 243 20.99 20.09 0.45
C SER A 243 22.02 20.12 -0.71
N ARG A 244 22.08 21.19 -1.51
CA ARG A 244 22.93 21.28 -2.71
C ARG A 244 24.43 21.08 -2.41
N SER A 245 24.91 21.57 -1.27
CA SER A 245 26.32 21.47 -0.86
C SER A 245 26.71 20.05 -0.40
N GLY A 246 25.75 19.12 -0.29
CA GLY A 246 25.94 17.82 0.37
C GLY A 246 25.79 17.88 1.89
N HIS A 247 25.70 19.09 2.47
CA HIS A 247 25.33 19.34 3.86
C HIS A 247 23.99 20.08 3.91
N LEU A 248 23.34 20.08 5.08
CA LEU A 248 22.07 20.79 5.28
C LEU A 248 22.38 22.20 5.78
N ASP A 249 22.42 23.16 4.85
CA ASP A 249 22.69 24.56 5.15
C ASP A 249 21.38 25.33 5.35
N VAL A 250 21.25 26.06 6.46
CA VAL A 250 20.05 26.85 6.76
C VAL A 250 19.98 28.04 5.79
N VAL A 251 18.94 28.08 4.96
CA VAL A 251 18.69 29.16 3.98
C VAL A 251 17.51 30.05 4.36
N PHE A 252 16.66 29.59 5.29
CA PHE A 252 15.55 30.36 5.84
C PHE A 252 15.38 30.00 7.31
N ASP A 253 15.34 31.01 8.17
CA ASP A 253 15.02 30.87 9.59
C ASP A 253 14.10 32.04 9.97
N SER A 254 12.90 31.74 10.46
CA SER A 254 11.93 32.76 10.83
C SER A 254 10.95 32.28 11.89
N GLN A 255 10.54 33.21 12.76
CA GLN A 255 9.49 33.01 13.75
C GLN A 255 8.10 33.04 13.08
N MET A 256 7.25 32.07 13.41
CA MET A 256 5.89 31.97 12.91
C MET A 256 4.91 32.69 13.85
N ARG A 257 3.88 33.31 13.27
CA ARG A 257 2.83 34.01 14.02
C ARG A 257 1.62 33.12 14.19
N ARG A 258 1.07 33.10 15.42
CA ARG A 258 -0.18 32.42 15.72
C ARG A 258 -1.35 33.12 15.03
N VAL A 259 -2.25 32.33 14.43
CA VAL A 259 -3.55 32.80 13.95
C VAL A 259 -4.51 32.90 15.13
N SER A 260 -5.10 34.07 15.34
CA SER A 260 -6.10 34.28 16.38
C SER A 260 -7.39 33.53 16.03
N ALA A 261 -7.59 32.35 16.63
CA ALA A 261 -8.85 31.62 16.61
C ALA A 261 -9.40 31.54 18.04
N ASN A 262 -10.72 31.76 18.18
CA ASN A 262 -11.34 31.92 19.49
C ASN A 262 -11.51 30.62 20.27
N GLU A 263 -11.44 29.44 19.63
CA GLU A 263 -11.83 28.17 20.28
C GLU A 263 -11.13 26.92 19.70
N SER A 264 -9.81 26.78 19.82
CA SER A 264 -9.15 25.51 19.48
C SER A 264 -8.05 25.11 20.46
N ARG A 265 -8.00 23.82 20.82
CA ARG A 265 -6.91 23.22 21.63
C ARG A 265 -5.59 23.11 20.86
N GLY A 266 -5.61 23.34 19.55
CA GLY A 266 -4.45 23.40 18.68
C GLY A 266 -4.46 24.73 17.94
N ASP A 267 -3.28 25.34 17.82
CA ASP A 267 -3.12 26.65 17.20
C ASP A 267 -2.46 26.51 15.83
N MET A 268 -2.95 27.28 14.87
CA MET A 268 -2.32 27.40 13.56
C MET A 268 -1.27 28.51 13.60
N TYR A 269 -0.11 28.24 13.03
CA TYR A 269 1.00 29.17 12.90
C TYR A 269 1.33 29.38 11.43
N LEU A 270 1.55 30.64 11.07
CA LEU A 270 1.81 31.09 9.71
C LEU A 270 3.08 31.94 9.66
N VAL A 271 3.84 31.82 8.58
CA VAL A 271 4.89 32.78 8.25
C VAL A 271 4.89 33.06 6.75
N PRO A 272 4.92 34.33 6.34
CA PRO A 272 5.06 34.67 4.93
C PRO A 272 6.47 34.32 4.44
N TRP A 273 6.57 33.84 3.20
CA TRP A 273 7.85 33.49 2.57
C TRP A 273 7.79 33.75 1.06
N ASN A 274 8.96 33.89 0.44
CA ASN A 274 9.05 33.97 -1.01
C ASN A 274 9.19 32.56 -1.61
N TRP A 275 8.07 31.89 -1.84
CA TRP A 275 8.04 30.52 -2.35
C TRP A 275 8.78 30.34 -3.69
N ARG A 276 8.83 31.40 -4.53
CA ARG A 276 9.51 31.38 -5.84
C ARG A 276 11.02 31.13 -5.70
N ALA A 277 11.64 31.52 -4.59
CA ALA A 277 13.05 31.24 -4.32
C ALA A 277 13.31 29.74 -4.06
N PHE A 278 12.28 29.00 -3.69
CA PHE A 278 12.33 27.58 -3.37
C PHE A 278 11.79 26.67 -4.49
N ALA A 279 11.55 27.24 -5.68
CA ALA A 279 11.23 26.50 -6.89
C ALA A 279 12.49 25.84 -7.46
N ASP A 280 12.51 24.51 -7.56
CA ASP A 280 13.62 23.74 -8.12
C ASP A 280 13.11 22.45 -8.81
N PRO A 281 13.74 22.00 -9.91
CA PRO A 281 13.41 20.71 -10.54
C PRO A 281 13.68 19.51 -9.63
N SER A 282 14.61 19.62 -8.69
CA SER A 282 14.88 18.59 -7.69
C SER A 282 13.81 18.61 -6.57
N PRO A 283 13.04 17.52 -6.38
CA PRO A 283 12.02 17.45 -5.34
C PRO A 283 12.57 17.26 -3.92
N ASN A 284 13.88 17.02 -3.78
CA ASN A 284 14.54 16.73 -2.50
C ASN A 284 15.66 17.71 -2.15
N ARG A 285 15.74 18.86 -2.83
CA ARG A 285 16.74 19.89 -2.56
C ARG A 285 16.46 20.65 -1.26
N TYR A 286 15.22 21.08 -1.06
CA TYR A 286 14.84 21.88 0.11
C TYR A 286 14.13 21.04 1.16
N TRP A 287 14.51 21.24 2.42
CA TRP A 287 13.98 20.48 3.56
C TRP A 287 13.40 21.42 4.61
N LEU A 288 12.21 21.10 5.09
CA LEU A 288 11.48 21.85 6.11
C LEU A 288 11.63 21.19 7.48
N GLN A 289 11.89 22.02 8.49
CA GLN A 289 11.85 21.66 9.90
C GLN A 289 11.20 22.78 10.72
N ILE A 290 10.40 22.42 11.71
CA ILE A 290 9.76 23.36 12.62
C ILE A 290 10.17 23.03 14.04
N GLU A 291 10.53 24.06 14.79
CA GLU A 291 10.93 23.99 16.18
C GLU A 291 9.90 24.75 17.02
N VAL A 292 9.45 24.12 18.11
CA VAL A 292 8.46 24.67 19.02
C VAL A 292 9.03 24.67 20.42
N MET A 293 8.84 25.78 21.13
CA MET A 293 9.18 25.92 22.54
C MET A 293 7.93 26.26 23.34
N ASP A 294 7.71 25.54 24.44
CA ASP A 294 6.61 25.82 25.37
C ASP A 294 7.04 26.71 26.55
N ILE A 295 6.07 27.10 27.40
CA ILE A 295 6.36 27.92 28.59
C ILE A 295 7.23 27.22 29.65
N THR A 296 7.33 25.89 29.61
CA THR A 296 8.18 25.13 30.53
C THR A 296 9.64 25.08 30.06
N GLY A 297 9.91 25.58 28.85
CA GLY A 297 11.22 25.50 28.20
C GLY A 297 11.43 24.17 27.47
N ASP A 298 10.40 23.31 27.37
CA ASP A 298 10.46 22.09 26.58
C ASP A 298 10.49 22.45 25.09
N THR A 299 11.44 21.86 24.37
CA THR A 299 11.63 22.11 22.93
C THR A 299 11.35 20.84 22.16
N SER A 300 10.50 20.95 21.15
CA SER A 300 10.17 19.84 20.26
C SER A 300 10.44 20.24 18.82
N ILE A 301 11.04 19.31 18.08
CA ILE A 301 11.44 19.51 16.70
C ILE A 301 10.66 18.55 15.82
N SER A 302 10.15 19.05 14.70
CA SER A 302 9.44 18.23 13.71
C SER A 302 10.41 17.30 12.97
N GLN A 303 9.86 16.25 12.35
CA GLN A 303 10.63 15.45 11.41
C GLN A 303 11.09 16.33 10.25
N LEU A 304 12.35 16.17 9.85
CA LEU A 304 12.91 16.82 8.68
C LEU A 304 12.27 16.21 7.41
N ARG A 305 11.63 17.04 6.59
CA ARG A 305 10.91 16.57 5.40
C ARG A 305 11.27 17.39 4.16
N PRO A 306 11.50 16.75 3.00
CA PRO A 306 11.71 17.48 1.77
C PRO A 306 10.37 17.98 1.23
N PHE A 307 10.41 19.11 0.53
CA PHE A 307 9.25 19.62 -0.16
C PHE A 307 9.64 20.11 -1.55
N SER A 308 8.65 20.16 -2.44
CA SER A 308 8.78 20.73 -3.77
C SER A 308 7.61 21.65 -4.02
N VAL A 309 7.88 22.96 -4.17
CA VAL A 309 6.83 23.94 -4.48
C VAL A 309 6.27 23.72 -5.89
N ASN A 310 7.12 23.27 -6.81
CA ASN A 310 6.78 22.95 -8.20
C ASN A 310 5.88 21.70 -8.33
N GLY A 311 5.67 20.99 -7.22
CA GLY A 311 4.90 19.76 -7.21
C GLY A 311 5.62 18.59 -7.88
N PHE A 312 6.95 18.50 -7.79
CA PHE A 312 7.70 17.30 -8.17
C PHE A 312 7.75 16.27 -7.03
N THR A 313 7.83 14.99 -7.38
CA THR A 313 7.80 13.87 -6.44
C THR A 313 9.18 13.28 -6.21
N SER A 314 9.59 13.20 -4.96
CA SER A 314 10.85 12.52 -4.61
C SER A 314 10.63 11.00 -4.61
N LYS A 315 11.44 10.28 -5.39
CA LYS A 315 11.38 8.81 -5.46
C LYS A 315 11.78 8.20 -4.11
N ILE A 316 10.97 7.26 -3.62
CA ILE A 316 11.27 6.41 -2.46
C ILE A 316 11.17 4.95 -2.88
N ASN A 317 12.16 4.19 -2.44
CA ASN A 317 12.21 2.76 -2.67
C ASN A 317 11.63 2.03 -1.45
N TRP A 318 10.84 1.01 -1.72
CA TRP A 318 10.38 0.10 -0.68
C TRP A 318 11.52 -0.83 -0.25
N THR A 319 11.50 -1.22 1.03
CA THR A 319 12.23 -2.41 1.46
C THR A 319 11.57 -3.67 0.91
N TRP A 320 12.28 -4.81 0.86
CA TRP A 320 11.70 -6.08 0.41
C TRP A 320 10.40 -6.46 1.15
N LYS A 321 10.33 -6.20 2.47
CA LYS A 321 9.13 -6.47 3.27
C LYS A 321 7.94 -5.60 2.83
N GLU A 322 8.18 -4.31 2.61
CA GLU A 322 7.15 -3.36 2.15
C GLU A 322 6.71 -3.71 0.71
N PHE A 323 7.64 -4.10 -0.16
CA PHE A 323 7.34 -4.55 -1.53
C PHE A 323 6.45 -5.79 -1.57
N PHE A 324 6.76 -6.84 -0.79
CA PHE A 324 5.94 -8.05 -0.77
C PHE A 324 4.50 -7.81 -0.32
N VAL A 325 4.29 -6.77 0.50
CA VAL A 325 3.01 -6.49 1.13
C VAL A 325 2.20 -5.45 0.34
N MET A 326 2.82 -4.36 -0.11
CA MET A 326 2.14 -3.29 -0.85
C MET A 326 2.27 -3.41 -2.37
N GLY A 327 3.41 -3.91 -2.84
CA GLY A 327 3.74 -3.95 -4.27
C GLY A 327 3.10 -5.12 -5.01
N VAL A 328 3.00 -6.28 -4.37
CA VAL A 328 2.50 -7.53 -4.97
C VAL A 328 0.98 -7.60 -4.88
N GLN A 329 0.29 -7.78 -6.02
CA GLN A 329 -1.14 -8.06 -6.06
C GLN A 329 -1.38 -9.57 -5.90
N TRP A 330 -1.52 -9.99 -4.65
CA TRP A 330 -1.67 -11.40 -4.28
C TRP A 330 -2.90 -12.08 -4.91
N ALA A 331 -3.97 -11.33 -5.15
CA ALA A 331 -5.20 -11.81 -5.79
C ALA A 331 -4.96 -12.38 -7.19
N LEU A 332 -4.17 -11.67 -8.00
CA LEU A 332 -3.89 -12.04 -9.38
C LEU A 332 -2.78 -13.10 -9.48
N ILE A 333 -1.80 -13.05 -8.57
CA ILE A 333 -0.63 -13.93 -8.60
C ILE A 333 -0.94 -15.33 -8.08
N TYR A 334 -1.98 -15.49 -7.25
CA TYR A 334 -2.27 -16.77 -6.59
C TYR A 334 -2.43 -17.95 -7.57
N HIS A 335 -3.35 -17.86 -8.52
CA HIS A 335 -3.63 -18.97 -9.43
C HIS A 335 -2.42 -19.34 -10.28
N PRO A 336 -1.70 -18.39 -10.92
CA PRO A 336 -0.45 -18.70 -11.60
C PRO A 336 0.57 -19.40 -10.70
N VAL A 337 0.80 -18.90 -9.48
CA VAL A 337 1.78 -19.49 -8.55
C VAL A 337 1.37 -20.89 -8.12
N LEU A 338 0.08 -21.11 -7.83
CA LEU A 338 -0.44 -22.42 -7.47
C LEU A 338 -0.22 -23.43 -8.59
N TRP A 339 -0.60 -23.09 -9.83
CA TRP A 339 -0.43 -23.98 -10.97
C TRP A 339 1.04 -24.25 -11.27
N CYS A 340 1.91 -23.23 -11.17
CA CYS A 340 3.35 -23.41 -11.27
C CYS A 340 3.89 -24.34 -10.19
N ALA A 341 3.45 -24.21 -8.94
CA ALA A 341 3.86 -25.08 -7.84
C ALA A 341 3.39 -26.52 -8.05
N ILE A 342 2.12 -26.73 -8.43
CA ILE A 342 1.58 -28.05 -8.77
C ILE A 342 2.37 -28.66 -9.93
N ALA A 343 2.56 -27.93 -11.03
CA ALA A 343 3.32 -28.39 -12.19
C ALA A 343 4.77 -28.75 -11.82
N LEU A 344 5.41 -27.97 -10.94
CA LEU A 344 6.76 -28.24 -10.45
C LEU A 344 6.80 -29.52 -9.61
N ILE A 345 5.85 -29.72 -8.69
CA ILE A 345 5.79 -30.95 -7.88
C ILE A 345 5.51 -32.17 -8.76
N PHE A 346 4.59 -32.07 -9.72
CA PHE A 346 4.33 -33.12 -10.71
C PHE A 346 5.59 -33.43 -11.53
N SER A 347 6.31 -32.39 -11.97
CA SER A 347 7.55 -32.55 -12.74
C SER A 347 8.63 -33.24 -11.90
N LEU A 348 8.81 -32.84 -10.64
CA LEU A 348 9.75 -33.47 -9.71
C LEU A 348 9.41 -34.93 -9.41
N LEU A 349 8.15 -35.34 -9.53
CA LEU A 349 7.74 -36.72 -9.30
C LEU A 349 7.81 -37.59 -10.58
N LEU A 350 7.39 -37.05 -11.73
CA LEU A 350 7.26 -37.80 -12.99
C LEU A 350 8.58 -37.85 -13.79
N VAL A 351 9.34 -36.76 -13.84
CA VAL A 351 10.58 -36.67 -14.63
C VAL A 351 11.64 -37.70 -14.18
N PRO A 352 11.92 -37.89 -12.87
CA PRO A 352 12.87 -38.90 -12.43
C PRO A 352 12.39 -40.32 -12.71
N ARG A 353 11.07 -40.58 -12.60
CA ARG A 353 10.53 -41.91 -12.91
C ARG A 353 10.65 -42.22 -14.41
N ALA A 354 10.33 -41.25 -15.26
CA ALA A 354 10.52 -41.38 -16.70
C ALA A 354 12.00 -41.56 -17.06
N SER A 355 12.92 -40.85 -16.40
CA SER A 355 14.35 -41.00 -16.68
C SER A 355 14.88 -42.38 -16.29
N VAL A 356 14.47 -42.94 -15.14
CA VAL A 356 14.83 -44.32 -14.75
C VAL A 356 14.27 -45.35 -15.74
N LEU A 357 13.07 -45.15 -16.26
CA LEU A 357 12.44 -46.07 -17.22
C LEU A 357 13.08 -45.99 -18.62
N LEU A 358 13.45 -44.78 -19.07
CA LEU A 358 14.02 -44.54 -20.41
C LEU A 358 15.51 -44.85 -20.46
N PHE A 359 16.26 -44.56 -19.40
CA PHE A 359 17.72 -44.67 -19.36
C PHE A 359 18.22 -45.81 -18.49
N LYS A 360 17.45 -46.92 -18.41
CA LYS A 360 17.53 -48.08 -17.48
C LYS A 360 18.90 -48.47 -16.90
N ASP A 361 20.03 -48.17 -17.53
CA ASP A 361 21.39 -48.47 -17.03
C ASP A 361 22.46 -47.36 -17.22
N GLN A 362 22.12 -46.14 -17.70
CA GLN A 362 23.14 -45.12 -18.06
C GLN A 362 23.34 -44.00 -17.03
N PHE A 363 22.43 -43.83 -16.07
CA PHE A 363 22.55 -42.80 -15.02
C PHE A 363 23.50 -43.20 -13.87
N THR A 364 24.06 -44.41 -13.94
CA THR A 364 24.95 -44.95 -12.92
C THR A 364 26.37 -44.39 -13.15
N TYR A 365 26.77 -43.44 -12.31
CA TYR A 365 28.15 -43.01 -12.05
C TYR A 365 28.88 -42.11 -13.08
N LYS A 366 28.61 -42.19 -14.39
CA LYS A 366 29.53 -41.59 -15.38
C LYS A 366 29.43 -40.05 -15.53
N TYR A 367 28.27 -39.46 -15.24
CA TYR A 367 28.05 -38.00 -15.35
C TYR A 367 28.38 -37.20 -14.08
N LEU A 368 28.80 -37.89 -13.01
CA LEU A 368 29.06 -37.32 -11.68
C LEU A 368 30.54 -36.99 -11.42
N ARG A 369 31.43 -37.13 -12.41
CA ARG A 369 32.83 -36.73 -12.28
C ARG A 369 32.97 -35.26 -12.70
N PRO A 370 33.18 -34.32 -11.77
CA PRO A 370 33.28 -32.91 -12.12
C PRO A 370 34.65 -32.67 -12.74
N ASN A 371 34.69 -32.24 -13.99
CA ASN A 371 35.89 -31.68 -14.60
C ASN A 371 35.76 -30.16 -14.62
N GLY A 372 36.67 -29.45 -13.93
CA GLY A 372 36.82 -27.99 -14.01
C GLY A 372 36.29 -27.17 -12.82
N ASN A 373 37.13 -26.23 -12.38
CA ASN A 373 37.01 -25.42 -11.17
C ASN A 373 35.97 -24.28 -11.25
N GLN A 374 35.41 -23.98 -10.06
CA GLN A 374 34.75 -22.74 -9.59
C GLN A 374 33.23 -22.70 -9.33
N LEU A 375 32.42 -23.70 -9.74
CA LEU A 375 31.00 -23.77 -9.35
C LEU A 375 30.64 -25.06 -8.58
N ILE A 376 31.51 -25.42 -7.63
CA ILE A 376 31.57 -26.75 -7.01
C ILE A 376 30.34 -27.00 -6.11
N PHE A 377 30.02 -26.09 -5.18
CA PHE A 377 28.96 -26.32 -4.18
C PHE A 377 27.54 -26.36 -4.78
N PHE A 378 27.18 -25.37 -5.61
CA PHE A 378 25.86 -25.33 -6.26
C PHE A 378 25.64 -26.52 -7.19
N LYS A 379 26.67 -26.96 -7.93
CA LYS A 379 26.57 -28.16 -8.77
C LYS A 379 26.35 -29.41 -7.93
N TYR A 380 27.07 -29.59 -6.81
CA TYR A 380 26.83 -30.73 -5.92
C TYR A 380 25.45 -30.73 -5.27
N LEU A 381 24.93 -29.56 -4.88
CA LEU A 381 23.57 -29.45 -4.35
C LEU A 381 22.52 -29.80 -5.41
N VAL A 382 22.63 -29.25 -6.63
CA VAL A 382 21.68 -29.54 -7.72
C VAL A 382 21.73 -31.01 -8.11
N VAL A 383 22.92 -31.57 -8.28
CA VAL A 383 23.09 -32.98 -8.63
C VAL A 383 22.63 -33.90 -7.50
N GLY A 384 22.93 -33.56 -6.25
CA GLY A 384 22.45 -34.29 -5.07
C GLY A 384 20.93 -34.25 -4.94
N PHE A 385 20.31 -33.10 -5.23
CA PHE A 385 18.86 -32.94 -5.26
C PHE A 385 18.23 -33.80 -6.36
N ILE A 386 18.76 -33.77 -7.58
CA ILE A 386 18.30 -34.63 -8.69
C ILE A 386 18.43 -36.12 -8.30
N TRP A 387 19.55 -36.50 -7.68
CA TRP A 387 19.77 -37.88 -7.24
C TRP A 387 18.77 -38.34 -6.17
N LEU A 388 18.45 -37.48 -5.19
CA LEU A 388 17.43 -37.77 -4.18
C LEU A 388 16.08 -38.12 -4.81
N PHE A 389 15.63 -37.36 -5.81
CA PHE A 389 14.37 -37.61 -6.49
C PHE A 389 14.41 -38.87 -7.38
N ILE A 390 15.56 -39.18 -7.98
CA ILE A 390 15.76 -40.44 -8.71
C ILE A 390 15.65 -41.64 -7.76
N GLU A 391 16.32 -41.62 -6.61
CA GLU A 391 16.22 -42.72 -5.63
C GLU A 391 14.81 -42.82 -5.04
N LEU A 392 14.15 -41.70 -4.75
CA LEU A 392 12.76 -41.67 -4.30
C LEU A 392 11.82 -42.34 -5.32
N SER A 393 12.07 -42.16 -6.62
CA SER A 393 11.28 -42.79 -7.69
C SER A 393 11.48 -44.30 -7.83
N ARG A 394 12.53 -44.86 -7.22
CA ARG A 394 12.77 -46.32 -7.17
C ARG A 394 11.97 -46.99 -6.07
N VAL A 395 11.61 -46.25 -5.01
CA VAL A 395 10.72 -46.75 -3.94
C VAL A 395 9.27 -46.68 -4.42
N ILE A 396 8.85 -47.72 -5.15
CA ILE A 396 7.57 -47.79 -5.88
C ILE A 396 6.37 -47.42 -5.00
N ILE A 397 6.30 -47.96 -3.78
CA ILE A 397 5.18 -47.73 -2.86
C ILE A 397 5.08 -46.24 -2.49
N VAL A 398 6.19 -45.62 -2.08
CA VAL A 398 6.22 -44.21 -1.68
C VAL A 398 5.88 -43.30 -2.87
N TRP A 399 6.40 -43.61 -4.05
CA TRP A 399 6.11 -42.87 -5.26
C TRP A 399 4.61 -42.90 -5.63
N TYR A 400 3.98 -44.09 -5.58
CA TYR A 400 2.54 -44.20 -5.84
C TYR A 400 1.70 -43.45 -4.79
N LEU A 401 2.07 -43.51 -3.51
CA LEU A 401 1.39 -42.75 -2.46
C LEU A 401 1.48 -41.23 -2.71
N LEU A 402 2.66 -40.73 -3.08
CA LEU A 402 2.85 -39.32 -3.44
C LEU A 402 2.05 -38.94 -4.68
N LEU A 403 1.99 -39.81 -5.70
CA LEU A 403 1.19 -39.56 -6.91
C LEU A 403 -0.31 -39.49 -6.59
N VAL A 404 -0.83 -40.43 -5.80
CA VAL A 404 -2.22 -40.44 -5.35
C VAL A 404 -2.52 -39.19 -4.54
N TYR A 405 -1.60 -38.77 -3.66
CA TYR A 405 -1.73 -37.53 -2.91
C TYR A 405 -1.80 -36.29 -3.83
N MET A 406 -0.99 -36.24 -4.89
CA MET A 406 -1.06 -35.14 -5.87
C MET A 406 -2.39 -35.11 -6.63
N ILE A 407 -2.92 -36.27 -7.02
CA ILE A 407 -4.26 -36.37 -7.61
C ILE A 407 -5.33 -35.94 -6.60
N TYR A 408 -5.16 -36.31 -5.32
CA TYR A 408 -6.05 -35.91 -4.25
C TYR A 408 -6.14 -34.38 -4.13
N LEU A 409 -5.01 -33.66 -4.16
CA LEU A 409 -4.99 -32.20 -4.11
C LEU A 409 -5.73 -31.52 -5.29
N LEU A 410 -5.86 -32.19 -6.43
CA LEU A 410 -6.59 -31.65 -7.59
C LEU A 410 -8.09 -31.95 -7.56
N VAL A 411 -8.49 -33.06 -6.96
CA VAL A 411 -9.87 -33.57 -7.06
C VAL A 411 -10.66 -33.32 -5.77
N PHE A 412 -10.03 -33.51 -4.61
CA PHE A 412 -10.72 -33.51 -3.34
C PHE A 412 -10.55 -32.18 -2.58
N PRO A 413 -11.51 -31.86 -1.70
CA PRO A 413 -11.35 -30.73 -0.81
C PRO A 413 -10.19 -30.96 0.16
N TRP A 414 -9.39 -29.92 0.37
CA TRP A 414 -8.24 -29.93 1.27
C TRP A 414 -8.68 -29.78 2.73
N LEU A 415 -9.72 -28.99 2.96
CA LEU A 415 -10.20 -28.64 4.31
C LEU A 415 -11.71 -28.60 4.35
N PHE A 416 -12.25 -28.91 5.52
CA PHE A 416 -13.67 -28.83 5.84
C PHE A 416 -13.83 -27.98 7.11
N GLY A 417 -14.87 -27.15 7.16
CA GLY A 417 -15.13 -26.31 8.32
C GLY A 417 -16.59 -25.86 8.40
N HIS A 418 -16.97 -25.33 9.56
CA HIS A 418 -18.26 -24.66 9.72
C HIS A 418 -18.02 -23.14 9.68
N PRO A 419 -18.70 -22.40 8.79
CA PRO A 419 -18.68 -20.95 8.83
C PRO A 419 -19.37 -20.43 10.10
N ILE A 420 -19.03 -19.21 10.53
CA ILE A 420 -19.64 -18.55 11.70
C ILE A 420 -20.99 -17.93 11.27
N THR A 421 -21.93 -18.76 10.82
CA THR A 421 -23.31 -18.36 10.49
C THR A 421 -24.31 -19.21 11.26
N GLU A 422 -25.48 -18.65 11.56
CA GLU A 422 -26.53 -19.30 12.36
C GLU A 422 -27.05 -20.60 11.70
N ASP A 423 -27.03 -20.68 10.37
CA ASP A 423 -27.41 -21.88 9.59
C ASP A 423 -26.17 -22.64 9.07
N SER A 424 -25.60 -23.51 9.90
CA SER A 424 -24.28 -24.12 9.66
C SER A 424 -24.29 -25.33 8.72
N LEU A 425 -24.29 -25.11 7.40
CA LEU A 425 -23.87 -26.14 6.44
C LEU A 425 -22.33 -26.24 6.38
N THR A 426 -21.80 -27.46 6.31
CA THR A 426 -20.35 -27.72 6.19
C THR A 426 -19.81 -27.09 4.90
N SER A 427 -18.83 -26.20 5.04
CA SER A 427 -18.08 -25.63 3.93
C SER A 427 -16.82 -26.45 3.65
N SER A 428 -16.43 -26.48 2.38
CA SER A 428 -15.25 -27.23 1.94
C SER A 428 -14.36 -26.38 1.05
N MET A 429 -13.05 -26.51 1.24
CA MET A 429 -12.03 -25.78 0.50
C MET A 429 -11.39 -26.67 -0.55
N THR A 430 -11.33 -26.21 -1.79
CA THR A 430 -10.68 -26.90 -2.91
C THR A 430 -9.55 -26.03 -3.47
N PHE A 431 -8.80 -26.54 -4.45
CA PHE A 431 -7.80 -25.74 -5.17
C PHE A 431 -8.39 -24.46 -5.82
N ARG A 432 -9.70 -24.46 -6.14
CA ARG A 432 -10.43 -23.31 -6.69
C ARG A 432 -10.88 -22.30 -5.63
N GLY A 433 -10.69 -22.61 -4.35
CA GLY A 433 -11.18 -21.80 -3.23
C GLY A 433 -12.22 -22.51 -2.37
N TRP A 434 -12.83 -21.75 -1.45
CA TRP A 434 -13.96 -22.24 -0.65
C TRP A 434 -15.22 -22.33 -1.48
N ILE A 435 -15.93 -23.42 -1.29
CA ILE A 435 -17.28 -23.65 -1.81
C ILE A 435 -18.21 -23.60 -0.60
N LEU A 436 -19.01 -22.53 -0.52
CA LEU A 436 -20.11 -22.42 0.42
C LEU A 436 -21.35 -23.02 -0.23
N ARG A 437 -21.92 -24.06 0.39
CA ARG A 437 -23.27 -24.51 0.03
C ARG A 437 -24.25 -23.68 0.84
N LEU A 438 -24.62 -22.51 0.33
CA LEU A 438 -25.91 -21.94 0.69
C LEU A 438 -26.96 -22.61 -0.17
N SER A 439 -28.15 -22.78 0.38
CA SER A 439 -29.36 -23.10 -0.36
C SER A 439 -29.41 -22.21 -1.62
N ILE A 440 -29.01 -22.79 -2.77
CA ILE A 440 -29.14 -22.29 -4.15
C ILE A 440 -27.95 -21.50 -4.76
N VAL A 441 -26.92 -21.03 -4.04
CA VAL A 441 -25.77 -20.34 -4.72
C VAL A 441 -24.40 -20.77 -4.19
N ALA A 442 -23.56 -21.32 -5.09
CA ALA A 442 -22.18 -21.66 -4.81
C ALA A 442 -21.27 -20.46 -5.05
N VAL A 443 -20.91 -19.74 -3.99
CA VAL A 443 -19.93 -18.64 -4.08
C VAL A 443 -18.51 -19.24 -4.04
N LYS A 444 -17.68 -18.90 -5.03
CA LYS A 444 -16.29 -19.39 -5.18
C LYS A 444 -15.32 -18.34 -4.67
N PHE A 445 -14.64 -18.63 -3.55
CA PHE A 445 -13.65 -17.71 -2.98
C PHE A 445 -12.23 -18.20 -3.18
N SER A 446 -11.61 -17.77 -4.28
CA SER A 446 -10.33 -18.36 -4.73
C SER A 446 -9.08 -17.94 -3.93
N MET A 447 -9.09 -16.78 -3.26
CA MET A 447 -7.91 -16.25 -2.56
C MET A 447 -7.57 -16.92 -1.21
N LEU A 448 -8.53 -17.57 -0.59
CA LEU A 448 -8.34 -18.27 0.69
C LEU A 448 -7.31 -19.41 0.64
N ALA A 449 -7.03 -19.91 -0.57
CA ALA A 449 -6.06 -20.98 -0.78
C ALA A 449 -4.60 -20.48 -0.90
N LEU A 450 -4.39 -19.20 -1.21
CA LEU A 450 -3.10 -18.52 -1.04
C LEU A 450 -2.74 -18.39 0.45
N GLN A 451 -3.74 -18.19 1.29
CA GLN A 451 -3.64 -17.92 2.72
C GLN A 451 -3.19 -19.15 3.54
N MET A 452 -3.66 -20.33 3.13
CA MET A 452 -3.25 -21.61 3.71
C MET A 452 -1.89 -22.08 3.18
N SER A 453 -1.58 -21.83 1.90
CA SER A 453 -0.26 -22.11 1.35
C SER A 453 0.82 -21.21 1.96
N TRP A 454 0.53 -19.94 2.25
CA TRP A 454 1.41 -19.07 3.03
C TRP A 454 1.62 -19.56 4.46
N SER A 455 0.60 -20.07 5.14
CA SER A 455 0.74 -20.60 6.50
C SER A 455 1.45 -21.96 6.55
N LEU A 456 1.36 -22.78 5.50
CA LEU A 456 2.16 -24.01 5.31
C LEU A 456 3.62 -23.70 4.97
N PHE A 457 3.91 -22.74 4.08
CA PHE A 457 5.28 -22.25 3.82
C PHE A 457 5.88 -21.51 5.03
N SER A 458 5.01 -20.95 5.87
CA SER A 458 5.35 -20.18 7.07
C SER A 458 5.10 -20.95 8.37
N LEU A 459 5.23 -22.28 8.39
CA LEU A 459 5.23 -23.03 9.66
C LEU A 459 6.36 -22.56 10.62
N THR A 460 7.33 -21.77 10.12
CA THR A 460 8.29 -20.99 10.93
C THR A 460 7.91 -19.52 11.16
N PHE A 461 6.99 -18.91 10.40
CA PHE A 461 6.69 -17.47 10.44
C PHE A 461 5.29 -17.11 10.98
N VAL A 462 4.29 -17.98 10.82
CA VAL A 462 2.87 -17.73 11.19
C VAL A 462 2.51 -18.34 12.55
N SER A 463 3.18 -19.41 12.98
CA SER A 463 2.91 -20.12 14.26
C SER A 463 3.04 -19.25 15.52
N ARG A 464 3.77 -18.12 15.47
CA ARG A 464 3.89 -17.20 16.63
C ARG A 464 3.02 -15.94 16.57
N TYR A 465 2.30 -15.66 15.49
CA TYR A 465 1.90 -14.27 15.23
C TYR A 465 0.52 -14.05 14.58
N CYS A 466 -0.43 -14.94 14.84
CA CYS A 466 -1.85 -14.64 14.68
C CYS A 466 -2.49 -14.71 16.08
N PRO A 467 -2.67 -13.59 16.81
CA PRO A 467 -3.51 -13.61 17.98
C PRO A 467 -4.95 -13.72 17.52
N GLN A 468 -5.68 -14.61 18.20
CA GLN A 468 -7.14 -14.65 18.22
C GLN A 468 -7.69 -13.21 18.24
N LEU A 469 -8.37 -12.85 17.16
CA LEU A 469 -9.37 -11.78 17.14
C LEU A 469 -10.73 -12.46 17.25
#